data_AF-A0A7J4PR34-F1
#
_entry.id   AF-A0A7J4PR34-F1
#
_cell.length_a   1.000
_cell.length_b   1.000
_cell.length_c   1.000
_cell.angle_alpha   90.00
_cell.angle_beta   90.00
_cell.angle_gamma   90.00
#
_symmetry.space_group_name_H-M   'P 1'
#
loop_
_entity.id
_entity.type
_entity.pdbx_description
1 polymer ?
#
loop_
_entity_poly.entity_id
_entity_poly.type
_entity_poly.pdbx_seq_one_letter_code
_entity_poly.pdbx_strand_id
1 'polypeptide(L)'
;MTERVRWEDLLKEVESLRRLHGDAICDAEKCREFNRKMSDLLMELEEMEQFRLADRVMDAISVCSPKTGSHCDNSERMKGMLERLNERVKEKLDEPGP
;
A
#
# COMPACT_ATOMS: atom_id res chain seq x y z
N MET A 1 -19.41 -5.72 -9.12
CA MET A 1 -18.08 -6.34 -9.15
C MET A 1 -18.08 -7.52 -8.20
N THR A 2 -17.42 -8.62 -8.53
CA THR A 2 -17.22 -9.74 -7.60
C THR A 2 -16.06 -9.42 -6.67
N GLU A 3 -16.03 -10.04 -5.49
CA GLU A 3 -14.98 -9.84 -4.49
C GLU A 3 -13.57 -10.12 -5.05
N ARG A 4 -13.45 -11.13 -5.91
CA ARG A 4 -12.21 -11.46 -6.63
C ARG A 4 -11.70 -10.31 -7.52
N VAL A 5 -12.59 -9.63 -8.25
CA VAL A 5 -12.20 -8.49 -9.11
C VAL A 5 -11.68 -7.33 -8.25
N ARG A 6 -12.31 -7.07 -7.08
CA ARG A 6 -11.81 -6.09 -6.11
C ARG A 6 -10.40 -6.44 -5.63
N TRP A 7 -10.15 -7.69 -5.26
CA TRP A 7 -8.83 -8.13 -4.83
C TRP A 7 -7.76 -8.06 -5.95
N GLU A 8 -8.12 -8.34 -7.20
CA GLU A 8 -7.22 -8.21 -8.35
C GLU A 8 -6.83 -6.75 -8.59
N ASP A 9 -7.77 -5.82 -8.39
CA ASP A 9 -7.51 -4.39 -8.51
C ASP A 9 -6.65 -3.88 -7.35
N LEU A 10 -6.95 -4.28 -6.10
CA LEU A 10 -6.11 -4.01 -4.93
C LEU A 10 -4.68 -4.52 -5.13
N LEU A 11 -4.50 -5.70 -5.73
CA LEU A 11 -3.16 -6.23 -6.00
C LEU A 11 -2.38 -5.32 -6.97
N LYS A 12 -3.02 -4.89 -8.06
CA LYS A 12 -2.40 -3.96 -9.02
C LYS A 12 -2.05 -2.64 -8.37
N GLU A 13 -2.91 -2.12 -7.49
CA GLU A 13 -2.63 -0.90 -6.74
C GLU A 13 -1.43 -1.04 -5.82
N VAL A 14 -1.36 -2.11 -5.03
CA VAL A 14 -0.21 -2.38 -4.16
C VAL A 14 1.08 -2.53 -4.97
N GLU A 15 1.04 -3.17 -6.13
CA GLU A 15 2.20 -3.26 -7.03
C GLU A 15 2.59 -1.88 -7.60
N SER A 16 1.62 -1.05 -7.97
CA SER A 16 1.87 0.33 -8.40
C SER A 16 2.50 1.17 -7.29
N LEU A 17 2.02 1.01 -6.05
CA LEU A 17 2.54 1.69 -4.87
C LEU A 17 3.99 1.30 -4.58
N ARG A 18 4.35 0.01 -4.74
CA ARG A 18 5.74 -0.47 -4.62
C ARG A 18 6.66 0.20 -5.63
N ARG A 19 6.24 0.33 -6.89
CA ARG A 19 7.02 1.01 -7.93
C ARG A 19 7.16 2.50 -7.64
N LEU A 20 6.04 3.16 -7.33
CA LEU A 20 6.01 4.60 -7.04
C LEU A 20 6.91 4.96 -5.86
N HIS A 21 6.89 4.17 -4.79
CA HIS A 21 7.75 4.42 -3.63
C HIS A 21 9.24 4.23 -3.98
N GLY A 22 9.60 3.23 -4.80
CA GLY A 22 10.96 3.07 -5.31
C GLY A 22 11.46 4.30 -6.09
N ASP A 23 10.58 4.89 -6.89
CA ASP A 23 10.87 6.11 -7.68
C ASP A 23 10.73 7.41 -6.86
N ALA A 24 10.14 7.35 -5.66
CA ALA A 24 9.86 8.49 -4.78
C ALA A 24 10.92 8.72 -3.70
N ILE A 25 11.98 7.89 -3.63
CA ILE A 25 13.00 7.94 -2.57
C ILE A 25 13.61 9.35 -2.42
N CYS A 26 13.57 10.18 -3.48
CA CYS A 26 14.11 11.55 -3.49
C CYS A 26 13.10 12.63 -3.93
N ASP A 27 11.83 12.29 -4.12
CA ASP A 27 10.82 13.19 -4.71
C ASP A 27 9.64 13.36 -3.76
N ALA A 28 9.56 14.54 -3.14
CA ALA A 28 8.53 14.89 -2.18
C ALA A 28 7.12 14.93 -2.80
N GLU A 29 7.00 15.21 -4.10
CA GLU A 29 5.71 15.18 -4.80
C GLU A 29 5.24 13.75 -5.00
N LYS A 30 6.13 12.86 -5.46
CA LYS A 30 5.81 11.42 -5.57
C LYS A 30 5.54 10.79 -4.22
N CYS A 31 6.22 11.21 -3.16
CA CYS A 31 5.95 10.76 -1.79
C CYS A 31 4.57 11.22 -1.28
N ARG A 32 4.14 12.43 -1.66
CA ARG A 32 2.77 12.91 -1.40
C ARG A 32 1.72 12.16 -2.23
N GLU A 33 2.02 11.81 -3.47
CA GLU A 33 1.15 10.98 -4.30
C GLU A 33 1.02 9.57 -3.72
N PHE A 34 2.14 8.98 -3.32
CA PHE A 34 2.17 7.68 -2.64
C PHE A 34 1.29 7.68 -1.39
N ASN A 35 1.43 8.69 -0.52
CA ASN A 35 0.60 8.78 0.69
C ASN A 35 -0.90 8.91 0.37
N ARG A 36 -1.27 9.69 -0.66
CA ARG A 36 -2.68 9.78 -1.09
C ARG A 36 -3.22 8.43 -1.54
N LYS A 37 -2.50 7.73 -2.42
CA LYS A 37 -2.89 6.39 -2.89
C LYS A 37 -2.94 5.36 -1.76
N MET A 38 -2.06 5.46 -0.77
CA MET A 38 -2.13 4.60 0.43
C MET A 38 -3.37 4.90 1.28
N SER A 39 -3.80 6.16 1.39
CA SER A 39 -5.05 6.51 2.08
C SER A 39 -6.27 6.02 1.31
N ASP A 40 -6.26 6.07 -0.02
CA ASP A 40 -7.34 5.51 -0.85
C ASP A 40 -7.44 3.98 -0.64
N LEU A 41 -6.30 3.28 -0.68
CA LEU A 41 -6.21 1.86 -0.40
C LEU A 41 -6.71 1.50 1.02
N LEU A 42 -6.42 2.34 2.01
CA LEU A 42 -6.90 2.15 3.37
C LEU A 42 -8.43 2.15 3.41
N MET A 43 -9.06 3.15 2.78
CA MET A 43 -10.52 3.26 2.73
C MET A 43 -11.15 2.04 2.03
N GLU A 44 -10.58 1.58 0.92
CA GLU A 44 -11.08 0.39 0.22
C GLU A 44 -11.00 -0.88 1.10
N LEU A 45 -9.91 -1.05 1.84
CA LEU A 45 -9.75 -2.18 2.77
C LEU A 45 -10.74 -2.10 3.94
N GLU A 46 -11.02 -0.91 4.46
CA GLU A 46 -12.02 -0.70 5.51
C GLU A 46 -13.44 -0.99 5.00
N GLU A 47 -13.79 -0.56 3.78
CA GLU A 47 -15.06 -0.89 3.13
C GLU A 47 -15.24 -2.39 2.88
N MET A 48 -14.15 -3.12 2.69
CA MET A 48 -14.13 -4.58 2.57
C MET A 48 -14.06 -5.30 3.92
N GLU A 49 -14.17 -4.57 5.03
CA GLU A 49 -14.06 -5.06 6.41
C GLU A 49 -12.72 -5.79 6.69
N GLN A 50 -11.69 -5.50 5.89
CA GLN A 50 -10.35 -6.06 6.01
C GLN A 50 -9.51 -5.27 7.01
N PHE A 51 -10.02 -5.11 8.24
CA PHE A 51 -9.42 -4.27 9.28
C PHE A 51 -7.95 -4.65 9.57
N ARG A 52 -7.60 -5.94 9.49
CA ARG A 52 -6.20 -6.40 9.67
C ARG A 52 -5.24 -5.91 8.58
N LEU A 53 -5.72 -5.68 7.36
CA LEU A 53 -4.93 -5.13 6.27
C LEU A 53 -4.93 -3.60 6.34
N ALA A 54 -6.08 -3.00 6.66
CA ALA A 54 -6.21 -1.57 6.92
C ALA A 54 -5.21 -1.09 8.00
N ASP A 55 -5.12 -1.79 9.14
CA ASP A 55 -4.14 -1.48 10.21
C ASP A 55 -2.70 -1.44 9.70
N ARG A 56 -2.33 -2.35 8.78
CA ARG A 56 -0.97 -2.36 8.19
C ARG A 56 -0.74 -1.20 7.25
N VAL A 57 -1.77 -0.78 6.53
CA VAL A 57 -1.70 0.40 5.66
C VAL A 57 -1.57 1.65 6.53
N MET A 58 -2.30 1.74 7.65
CA MET A 58 -2.12 2.80 8.64
C MET A 58 -0.69 2.84 9.20
N ASP A 59 -0.13 1.69 9.59
CA ASP A 59 1.27 1.59 10.03
C ASP A 59 2.24 2.11 8.96
N ALA A 60 2.03 1.74 7.71
CA ALA A 60 2.87 2.19 6.59
C ALA A 60 2.76 3.72 6.39
N ILE A 61 1.54 4.26 6.35
CA ILE A 61 1.32 5.72 6.24
C ILE A 61 2.02 6.46 7.40
N SER A 62 1.94 5.94 8.63
CA SER A 62 2.58 6.57 9.79
C SER A 62 4.11 6.67 9.68
N VAL A 63 4.72 5.75 8.95
CA VAL A 63 6.18 5.67 8.72
C VAL A 63 6.62 6.59 7.57
N CYS A 64 5.74 6.89 6.62
CA CYS A 64 6.06 7.72 5.45
C CYS A 64 5.72 9.19 5.69
N SER A 65 6.70 9.98 6.12
CA SER A 65 6.53 11.44 6.23
C SER A 65 7.22 12.15 5.05
N PRO A 66 6.49 12.77 4.11
CA PRO A 66 7.09 13.48 2.99
C PRO A 66 7.82 14.73 3.50
N LYS A 67 9.15 14.67 3.55
CA LYS A 67 10.01 15.82 3.85
C LYS A 67 10.56 16.40 2.56
N THR A 68 10.49 17.73 2.42
CA THR A 68 11.03 18.43 1.27
C THR A 68 12.57 18.44 1.36
N GLY A 69 13.25 17.89 0.36
CA GLY A 69 14.71 18.02 0.20
C GLY A 69 15.58 16.98 0.92
N SER A 70 15.02 15.88 1.43
CA SER A 70 15.81 14.75 1.95
C SER A 70 15.37 13.42 1.33
N HIS A 71 16.29 12.45 1.27
CA HIS A 71 15.92 11.08 0.95
C HIS A 71 14.96 10.52 2.02
N CYS A 72 14.12 9.56 1.63
CA CYS A 72 13.29 8.84 2.58
C CYS A 72 14.15 7.90 3.45
N ASP A 73 14.40 8.31 4.70
CA ASP A 73 15.15 7.51 5.70
C ASP A 73 14.49 6.15 5.99
N ASN A 74 13.17 6.07 5.78
CA ASN A 74 12.37 4.87 6.01
C ASN A 74 12.16 4.04 4.75
N SER A 75 12.88 4.31 3.65
CA SER A 75 12.61 3.72 2.34
C SER A 75 12.66 2.18 2.35
N GLU A 76 13.70 1.60 2.94
CA GLU A 76 13.83 0.14 3.09
C GLU A 76 12.74 -0.45 4.00
N ARG A 77 12.40 0.23 5.08
CA ARG A 77 11.33 -0.19 6.00
C ARG A 77 9.98 -0.21 5.29
N MET A 78 9.70 0.82 4.50
CA MET A 78 8.48 0.95 3.71
C MET A 78 8.40 -0.14 2.63
N LYS A 79 9.51 -0.40 1.92
CA LYS A 79 9.58 -1.48 0.93
C LYS A 79 9.18 -2.83 1.53
N GLY A 80 9.71 -3.18 2.70
CA GLY A 80 9.34 -4.41 3.39
C GLY A 80 7.89 -4.45 3.87
N MET A 81 7.29 -3.31 4.25
CA MET A 81 5.87 -3.22 4.59
C MET A 81 4.97 -3.48 3.38
N LEU A 82 5.30 -2.86 2.25
CA LEU A 82 4.56 -3.03 0.99
C LEU A 82 4.72 -4.45 0.41
N GLU A 83 5.88 -5.08 0.60
CA GLU A 83 6.10 -6.49 0.25
C GLU A 83 5.15 -7.42 1.01
N ARG A 84 5.11 -7.29 2.34
CA ARG A 84 4.20 -8.08 3.18
C ARG A 84 2.73 -7.80 2.89
N LEU A 85 2.40 -6.55 2.53
CA LEU A 85 1.04 -6.20 2.13
C LEU A 85 0.66 -6.90 0.82
N ASN A 86 1.55 -6.88 -0.17
CA ASN A 86 1.35 -7.55 -1.46
C ASN A 86 1.16 -9.07 -1.31
N GLU A 87 1.99 -9.72 -0.49
CA GLU A 87 1.87 -11.15 -0.21
C GLU A 87 0.51 -11.49 0.39
N ARG A 88 0.03 -10.71 1.37
CA ARG A 88 -1.27 -10.96 2.00
C ARG A 88 -2.46 -10.71 1.08
N VAL A 89 -2.35 -9.72 0.19
CA VAL A 89 -3.37 -9.49 -0.85
C VAL A 89 -3.40 -10.66 -1.84
N LYS A 90 -2.24 -11.24 -2.19
CA LYS A 90 -2.17 -12.46 -3.00
C LYS A 90 -2.76 -13.67 -2.28
N GLU A 91 -2.44 -13.86 -1.00
CA GLU A 91 -3.03 -14.92 -0.18
C GLU A 91 -4.57 -14.83 -0.17
N LYS A 92 -5.13 -13.62 -0.16
CA LYS A 92 -6.59 -13.41 -0.24
C LYS A 92 -7.19 -13.70 -1.62
N LEU A 93 -6.41 -13.57 -2.69
CA LEU A 93 -6.81 -13.97 -4.04
C LEU A 93 -6.78 -15.48 -4.22
N ASP A 94 -5.80 -16.14 -3.59
CA ASP A 94 -5.58 -17.58 -3.69
C ASP A 94 -6.38 -18.38 -2.64
N GLU A 95 -6.92 -17.73 -1.61
CA GLU A 95 -7.87 -18.34 -0.67
C GLU A 95 -9.10 -18.83 -1.46
N PRO A 96 -9.41 -20.14 -1.48
CA PRO A 96 -10.67 -20.60 -2.02
C PRO A 96 -11.78 -19.97 -1.18
N GLY A 97 -12.59 -19.12 -1.80
CA GLY A 97 -13.79 -18.58 -1.16
C GLY A 97 -14.64 -19.71 -0.58
N PRO A 98 -15.39 -19.45 0.51
CA PRO A 98 -16.21 -20.46 1.17
C PRO A 98 -17.19 -21.17 0.22
#